data_AF-A0A1W6K1P8-F1
#
_entry.id   AF-A0A1W6K1P8-F1
#
_cell.length_a   1.000
_cell.length_b   1.000
_cell.length_c   1.000
_cell.angle_alpha   90.00
_cell.angle_beta   90.00
_cell.angle_gamma   90.00
#
_symmetry.space_group_name_H-M   'P 1'
#
loop_
_entity.id
_entity.type
_entity.pdbx_description
1 polymer ?
#
loop_
_entity_poly.entity_id
_entity_poly.type
_entity_poly.pdbx_seq_one_letter_code
_entity_poly.pdbx_strand_id
1 'polypeptide(L)' 'MAETSEKELFEELDEDVRDLLSLIHNIKISKIVGNDTSEQLDKALFLSQKIQANLYQLRD' A
#
# COMPACT_ATOMS: atom_id res chain seq x y z
N MET A 1 -3.36 9.59 -21.78
CA MET A 1 -3.50 8.98 -20.45
C MET A 1 -4.70 9.68 -19.84
N ALA A 2 -5.72 8.95 -19.39
CA ALA A 2 -6.86 9.61 -18.74
C ALA A 2 -6.33 10.29 -17.48
N GLU A 3 -6.65 11.56 -17.28
CA GLU A 3 -6.43 12.21 -15.98
C GLU A 3 -7.31 11.47 -14.97
N THR A 4 -6.71 10.67 -14.10
CA THR A 4 -7.38 10.14 -12.92
C THR A 4 -7.83 11.33 -12.09
N SER A 5 -9.11 11.38 -11.74
CA SER A 5 -9.63 12.52 -11.00
C SER A 5 -9.03 12.59 -9.60
N GLU A 6 -8.88 13.78 -9.04
CA GLU A 6 -8.40 13.99 -7.67
C GLU A 6 -9.19 13.15 -6.65
N LYS A 7 -10.50 13.01 -6.87
CA LYS A 7 -11.38 12.16 -6.05
C LYS A 7 -10.98 10.68 -6.11
N GLU A 8 -10.74 10.14 -7.30
CA GLU A 8 -10.31 8.74 -7.48
C GLU A 8 -8.93 8.52 -6.82
N LEU A 9 -8.02 9.49 -6.91
CA LEU A 9 -6.71 9.40 -6.24
C LEU A 9 -6.83 9.35 -4.71
N PHE A 10 -7.74 10.13 -4.11
CA PHE A 10 -8.00 10.05 -2.67
C PHE A 10 -8.65 8.72 -2.27
N GLU A 11 -9.57 8.18 -3.08
CA GLU A 11 -10.18 6.87 -2.86
C GLU A 11 -9.12 5.75 -2.93
N GLU A 12 -8.26 5.76 -3.96
CA GLU A 12 -7.16 4.80 -4.08
C GLU A 12 -6.15 4.89 -2.93
N LEU A 13 -5.81 6.12 -2.50
CA LEU A 13 -4.89 6.31 -1.37
C LEU A 13 -5.46 5.77 -0.06
N ASP A 14 -6.74 6.02 0.23
CA ASP A 14 -7.38 5.47 1.44
C ASP A 14 -7.40 3.94 1.40
N GLU A 15 -7.73 3.34 0.26
CA GLU A 15 -7.71 1.89 0.08
C GLU A 15 -6.29 1.32 0.26
N ASP A 16 -5.31 1.84 -0.47
CA ASP A 16 -3.93 1.34 -0.44
C ASP A 16 -3.30 1.47 0.96
N VAL A 17 -3.59 2.57 1.69
CA VAL A 17 -3.09 2.77 3.06
C VAL A 17 -3.73 1.78 4.04
N ARG A 18 -5.04 1.51 3.92
CA ARG A 18 -5.72 0.50 4.76
C ARG A 18 -5.22 -0.90 4.49
N ASP A 19 -4.95 -1.21 3.23
CA ASP A 19 -4.37 -2.48 2.81
C ASP A 19 -2.96 -2.65 3.34
N LEU A 20 -2.13 -1.61 3.24
CA LEU A 20 -0.77 -1.61 3.79
C LEU A 20 -0.80 -1.84 5.32
N LEU A 21 -1.67 -1.14 6.05
CA LEU A 21 -1.82 -1.33 7.50
C LEU A 21 -2.18 -2.78 7.85
N SER A 22 -3.16 -3.35 7.14
CA SER A 22 -3.58 -4.73 7.33
C SER A 22 -2.46 -5.72 7.04
N LEU A 23 -1.69 -5.48 5.98
CA LEU A 23 -0.55 -6.31 5.59
C LEU A 23 0.57 -6.27 6.64
N ILE A 24 0.90 -5.11 7.19
CA ILE A 24 1.91 -4.96 8.25
C ILE A 24 1.49 -5.73 9.52
N HIS A 25 0.22 -5.68 9.90
CA HIS A 25 -0.29 -6.50 11.01
C HIS A 25 -0.11 -8.00 10.74
N ASN A 26 -0.44 -8.46 9.52
CA ASN A 26 -0.28 -9.86 9.14
C ASN A 26 1.18 -10.30 9.12
N ILE A 27 2.10 -9.48 8.60
CA ILE A 27 3.55 -9.74 8.63
C ILE A 27 4.03 -9.93 10.08
N LYS A 28 3.58 -9.06 10.99
CA LYS A 28 3.96 -9.14 12.40
C LYS A 28 3.53 -10.47 13.01
N ILE A 29 2.29 -10.90 12.75
CA ILE A 29 1.76 -12.18 13.21
C ILE A 29 2.57 -13.33 12.59
N SER A 30 2.76 -13.34 11.27
CA SER A 30 3.56 -14.34 10.55
C SER A 30 4.95 -14.51 11.15
N LYS A 31 5.65 -13.40 11.46
CA LYS A 31 6.96 -13.46 12.14
C LYS A 31 6.90 -14.08 13.52
N ILE A 32 5.85 -13.81 14.31
CA ILE A 32 5.69 -14.41 15.65
C ILE A 32 5.48 -15.92 15.54
N VAL A 33 4.70 -16.39 14.57
CA VAL A 33 4.43 -17.82 14.38
C VAL A 33 5.53 -18.56 13.59
N GLY A 34 6.57 -17.86 13.15
CA GLY A 34 7.71 -18.44 12.42
C GLY A 34 7.44 -18.73 10.95
N ASN A 35 6.42 -18.11 10.35
CA ASN A 35 6.13 -18.21 8.92
C ASN A 35 7.11 -17.36 8.09
N ASP A 36 7.35 -17.77 6.84
CA ASP A 36 8.00 -16.91 5.87
C ASP A 36 7.12 -15.69 5.56
N THR A 37 7.77 -14.52 5.43
CA THR A 37 7.12 -13.24 5.19
C THR A 37 7.64 -12.53 3.95
N SER A 38 8.48 -13.18 3.15
CA SER A 38 9.15 -12.56 2.01
C SER A 38 8.15 -11.98 1.02
N GLU A 39 7.16 -12.77 0.60
CA GLU A 39 6.09 -12.32 -0.30
C GLU A 39 5.25 -11.17 0.30
N GLN A 40 4.93 -11.26 1.59
CA GLN A 40 4.17 -10.21 2.27
C GLN A 40 4.96 -8.89 2.33
N LEU A 41 6.28 -8.96 2.55
CA LEU A 41 7.17 -7.80 2.53
C LEU A 41 7.28 -7.20 1.13
N ASP A 42 7.41 -8.02 0.10
CA ASP A 42 7.46 -7.55 -1.29
C ASP A 42 6.15 -6.82 -1.67
N LYS A 43 5.00 -7.37 -1.27
CA LYS A 43 3.70 -6.72 -1.46
C LYS A 43 3.59 -5.39 -0.69
N ALA A 44 4.12 -5.32 0.52
CA ALA A 44 4.12 -4.08 1.32
C ALA A 44 5.00 -2.99 0.70
N LEU A 45 6.16 -3.38 0.15
CA LEU A 45 7.04 -2.47 -0.58
C LEU A 45 6.37 -1.94 -1.86
N PHE A 46 5.71 -2.82 -2.61
CA PHE A 46 4.96 -2.43 -3.80
C PHE A 46 3.82 -1.44 -3.47
N LEU A 47 3.01 -1.73 -2.45
CA LEU A 47 1.95 -0.81 -1.99
C LEU A 47 2.52 0.55 -1.58
N SER A 48 3.65 0.56 -0.88
CA SER A 48 4.31 1.80 -0.46
C SER A 48 4.74 2.67 -1.66
N GLN A 49 5.25 2.04 -2.72
CA GLN A 49 5.60 2.73 -3.97
C GLN A 49 4.37 3.28 -4.70
N LYS A 50 3.26 2.53 -4.71
CA LYS A 50 1.99 3.00 -5.29
C LYS A 50 1.43 4.22 -4.54
N ILE A 51 1.38 4.15 -3.21
CA ILE A 51 0.98 5.28 -2.35
C ILE A 51 1.86 6.50 -2.62
N GLN A 52 3.17 6.32 -2.70
CA GLN A 52 4.10 7.40 -3.01
C GLN A 52 3.79 8.05 -4.37
N ALA A 53 3.53 7.25 -5.41
CA ALA A 53 3.19 7.76 -6.73
C ALA A 53 1.87 8.58 -6.72
N ASN A 54 0.83 8.07 -6.06
CA ASN A 54 -0.46 8.75 -5.96
C ASN A 54 -0.35 10.05 -5.15
N LEU A 55 0.45 10.08 -4.08
CA LEU A 55 0.73 11.31 -3.32
C LEU A 55 1.48 12.35 -4.16
N TYR A 56 2.41 11.94 -5.02
CA TYR A 56 3.06 12.85 -5.95
C TYR A 56 2.08 13.44 -6.96
N GLN A 57 1.15 12.63 -7.48
CA GLN A 57 0.12 13.11 -8.41
C GLN A 57 -0.83 14.11 -7.76
N LEU A 58 -1.19 13.95 -6.48
CA LEU A 58 -2.02 14.92 -5.76
C LEU A 58 -1.31 16.22 -5.42
N ARG A 59 0.02 16.21 -5.35
CA ARG A 59 0.80 17.41 -5.01
C ARG A 59 0.93 18.38 -6.19
N ASP A 60 1.03 17.83 -7.41
CA ASP A 60 1.33 18.56 -8.64
C ASP A 60 0.05 19.02 -9.36
#